data_AF-A0A935Q7H2-F1
#
_entry.id   AF-A0A935Q7H2-F1
#
_cell.length_a   1.000
_cell.length_b   1.000
_cell.length_c   1.000
_cell.angle_alpha   90.00
_cell.angle_beta   90.00
_cell.angle_gamma   90.00
#
_symmetry.space_group_name_H-M   'P 1'
#
loop_
_entity.id
_entity.type
_entity.pdbx_description
1 polymer ?
#
loop_
_entity_poly.entity_id
_entity_poly.type
_entity_poly.pdbx_seq_one_letter_code
_entity_poly.pdbx_strand_id
1 'polypeptide(L)'
;MLQRLFYLSMLVLVTSALFGQQQTFDLATFTPIKGWKKQTTESAVQFSTEDTQKTTYCLITLYKAIPGKSGSKENFDLAWTSLVKEMVTVSTAPEMQPVLSENKWEVQSGYAPFESDGNKGVALLVTSTSLNKMVNIVILTNTDAFENEISAFLESIALKKVSETTKQPSKPATNPDKPKTTTTVTKKDGFAFTTTNFDDGWTSTVQEDWVEVIKGNIKVLIHFPNKQADAYNPVLLDGLKNAWDILVAPRYSSGANFEFKPVSGWQSIEFAEADLVEKGTGKKFHVVLFKMNYSGGNGKFMEFITPDKATYEKEFGPYRQESYGWEKWEKMANYNKFAVAASDLKGKWTSNYTGLTQYVNANTGASAGADTHASNQNFEFNAANSYKWDISVASGFVGNIKFQNAKSNGKFSMNGNWQINFSDIEGKPKKYNAYFSCIKGARILWLQDTGYGDYTGFGKSE
;
A
#
# COMPACT_ATOMS: atom_id res chain seq x y z
N MET A 1 43.24 -24.45 -65.49
CA MET A 1 42.44 -23.76 -66.53
C MET A 1 41.05 -24.36 -66.51
N LEU A 2 40.06 -23.62 -66.00
CA LEU A 2 39.06 -22.89 -66.81
C LEU A 2 38.12 -23.85 -67.57
N GLN A 3 36.79 -23.74 -67.61
CA GLN A 3 35.79 -22.79 -67.09
C GLN A 3 34.40 -23.33 -67.55
N ARG A 4 33.36 -23.21 -66.70
CA ARG A 4 31.93 -22.83 -66.94
C ARG A 4 31.11 -23.56 -68.05
N LEU A 5 29.82 -23.93 -67.90
CA LEU A 5 28.59 -23.19 -67.56
C LEU A 5 27.48 -24.26 -67.25
N PHE A 6 26.77 -24.27 -66.10
CA PHE A 6 25.47 -23.63 -65.75
C PHE A 6 24.18 -24.27 -66.31
N TYR A 7 23.29 -24.75 -65.41
CA TYR A 7 21.85 -24.41 -65.24
C TYR A 7 21.37 -25.05 -63.91
N LEU A 8 21.26 -24.27 -62.82
CA LEU A 8 20.06 -23.59 -62.32
C LEU A 8 19.12 -24.50 -61.50
N SER A 9 19.42 -24.63 -60.20
CA SER A 9 18.42 -24.98 -59.18
C SER A 9 18.36 -23.85 -58.16
N MET A 10 17.25 -23.13 -58.18
CA MET A 10 16.89 -22.04 -57.29
C MET A 10 16.81 -22.55 -55.84
N LEU A 11 17.85 -22.33 -55.04
CA LEU A 11 17.79 -22.52 -53.59
C LEU A 11 17.42 -21.20 -52.95
N VAL A 12 16.12 -21.01 -52.70
CA VAL A 12 15.61 -19.94 -51.85
C VAL A 12 16.16 -20.20 -50.45
N LEU A 13 17.18 -19.44 -50.05
CA LEU A 13 17.61 -19.37 -48.67
C LEU A 13 16.53 -18.60 -47.89
N VAL A 14 15.48 -19.30 -47.48
CA VAL A 14 14.59 -18.82 -46.43
C VAL A 14 15.44 -18.82 -45.17
N THR A 15 16.04 -17.67 -44.84
CA THR A 15 16.46 -17.38 -43.47
C THR A 15 15.18 -17.32 -42.65
N SER A 16 14.73 -18.50 -42.22
CA SER A 16 13.79 -18.58 -41.12
C SER A 16 14.51 -17.91 -39.96
N ALA A 17 14.05 -16.72 -39.59
CA ALA A 17 14.21 -16.29 -38.22
C ALA A 17 13.74 -17.49 -37.38
N LEU A 18 14.68 -18.14 -36.71
CA LEU A 18 14.37 -19.14 -35.70
C LEU A 18 13.65 -18.39 -34.58
N PHE A 19 12.37 -18.09 -34.79
CA PHE A 19 11.45 -17.77 -33.73
C PHE A 19 11.50 -18.99 -32.81
N GLY A 20 11.90 -18.78 -31.57
CA GLY A 20 11.93 -19.85 -30.57
C GLY A 20 10.58 -20.57 -30.60
N GLN A 21 10.61 -21.89 -30.73
CA GLN A 21 9.37 -22.68 -30.77
C GLN A 21 8.61 -22.45 -29.46
N GLN A 22 7.37 -21.97 -29.57
CA GLN A 22 6.49 -21.79 -28.42
C GLN A 22 6.34 -23.11 -27.67
N GLN A 23 6.34 -23.03 -26.35
CA GLN A 23 6.17 -24.16 -25.45
C GLN A 23 4.94 -23.93 -24.57
N THR A 24 4.21 -24.99 -24.29
CA THR A 24 3.03 -24.94 -23.42
C THR A 24 3.33 -25.63 -22.11
N PHE A 25 2.95 -24.99 -21.01
CA PHE A 25 2.95 -25.52 -19.66
C PHE A 25 1.62 -25.16 -19.01
N ASP A 26 0.81 -26.19 -18.75
CA ASP A 26 -0.56 -26.04 -18.22
C ASP A 26 -1.41 -25.06 -19.04
N LEU A 27 -1.87 -23.94 -18.46
CA LEU A 27 -2.67 -22.92 -19.17
C LEU A 27 -1.82 -21.88 -19.92
N ALA A 28 -0.50 -21.88 -19.76
CA ALA A 28 0.39 -20.88 -20.35
C ALA A 28 1.15 -21.43 -21.56
N THR A 29 1.20 -20.65 -22.63
CA THR A 29 2.12 -20.84 -23.76
C THR A 29 3.14 -19.70 -23.75
N PHE A 30 4.42 -19.99 -23.92
CA PHE A 30 5.51 -19.00 -23.83
C PHE A 30 6.64 -19.31 -24.80
N THR A 31 7.49 -18.33 -25.07
CA THR A 31 8.75 -18.51 -25.82
C THR A 31 9.90 -18.71 -24.85
N PRO A 32 10.66 -19.82 -24.88
CA PRO A 32 11.79 -20.02 -23.98
C PRO A 32 12.89 -18.97 -24.15
N ILE A 33 13.48 -18.53 -23.04
CA ILE A 33 14.57 -17.55 -23.06
C ILE A 33 15.85 -18.21 -23.57
N LYS A 34 16.39 -17.69 -24.68
CA LYS A 34 17.58 -18.26 -25.31
C LYS A 34 18.82 -18.03 -24.43
N GLY A 35 19.62 -19.08 -24.25
CA GLY A 35 20.87 -19.00 -23.49
C GLY A 35 20.73 -19.08 -21.97
N TRP A 36 19.50 -19.06 -21.44
CA TRP A 36 19.25 -19.26 -20.01
C TRP A 36 19.11 -20.75 -19.68
N LYS A 37 19.52 -21.12 -18.47
CA LYS A 37 19.31 -22.48 -17.97
C LYS A 37 17.83 -22.67 -17.66
N LYS A 38 17.21 -23.68 -18.28
CA LYS A 38 15.81 -24.06 -18.06
C LYS A 38 15.70 -25.33 -17.20
N GLN A 39 14.84 -25.29 -16.19
CA GLN A 39 14.42 -26.45 -15.39
C GLN A 39 12.89 -26.57 -15.41
N THR A 40 12.37 -27.78 -15.39
CA THR A 40 10.92 -28.02 -15.37
C THR A 40 10.59 -29.08 -14.32
N THR A 41 9.59 -28.79 -13.50
CA THR A 41 9.02 -29.71 -12.51
C THR A 41 7.54 -29.93 -12.83
N GLU A 42 6.86 -30.75 -12.03
CA GLU A 42 5.40 -30.94 -12.15
C GLU A 42 4.61 -29.66 -11.82
N SER A 43 5.18 -28.73 -11.06
CA SER A 43 4.50 -27.53 -10.56
C SER A 43 4.97 -26.23 -11.21
N ALA A 44 6.15 -26.20 -11.85
CA ALA A 44 6.70 -24.97 -12.42
C ALA A 44 7.68 -25.19 -13.58
N VAL A 45 7.88 -24.13 -14.37
CA VAL A 45 9.00 -23.95 -15.30
C VAL A 45 9.86 -22.80 -14.81
N GLN A 46 11.16 -23.03 -14.68
CA GLN A 46 12.11 -22.04 -14.19
C GLN A 46 13.22 -21.76 -15.22
N PHE A 47 13.56 -20.47 -15.38
CA PHE A 47 14.69 -19.98 -16.14
C PHE A 47 15.67 -19.26 -15.22
N SER A 48 16.97 -19.48 -15.39
CA SER A 48 18.01 -18.84 -14.60
C SER A 48 19.23 -18.44 -15.44
N THR A 49 19.87 -17.34 -15.05
CA THR A 49 21.14 -16.86 -15.61
C THR A 49 21.95 -16.14 -14.54
N GLU A 50 23.26 -16.10 -14.71
CA GLU A 50 24.20 -15.36 -13.84
C GLU A 50 25.40 -14.82 -14.64
N ASP A 51 25.92 -13.67 -14.21
CA ASP A 51 27.24 -13.16 -14.58
C ASP A 51 28.12 -13.18 -13.33
N THR A 52 28.97 -14.19 -13.24
CA THR A 52 29.84 -14.40 -12.07
C THR A 52 30.92 -13.33 -11.92
N GLN A 53 31.26 -12.59 -12.99
CA GLN A 53 32.24 -11.49 -12.91
C GLN A 53 31.60 -10.23 -12.33
N LYS A 54 30.34 -9.97 -12.69
CA LYS A 54 29.57 -8.82 -12.17
C LYS A 54 28.76 -9.14 -10.92
N THR A 55 28.79 -10.39 -10.47
CA THR A 55 27.98 -10.90 -9.35
C THR A 55 26.49 -10.62 -9.52
N THR A 56 25.99 -10.73 -10.75
CA THR A 56 24.57 -10.50 -11.07
C THR A 56 23.86 -11.80 -11.45
N TYR A 57 22.56 -11.89 -11.15
CA TYR A 57 21.74 -13.06 -11.49
C TYR A 57 20.28 -12.68 -11.74
N CYS A 58 19.57 -13.54 -12.47
CA CYS A 58 18.12 -13.49 -12.57
C CYS A 58 17.52 -14.90 -12.58
N LEU A 59 16.40 -15.04 -11.87
CA LEU A 59 15.58 -16.23 -11.78
C LEU A 59 14.14 -15.88 -12.15
N ILE A 60 13.54 -16.61 -13.08
CA ILE A 60 12.13 -16.46 -13.47
C ILE A 60 11.44 -17.80 -13.32
N THR A 61 10.36 -17.87 -12.54
CA THR A 61 9.61 -19.11 -12.28
C THR A 61 8.13 -18.94 -12.62
N LEU A 62 7.64 -19.68 -13.62
CA LEU A 62 6.25 -19.77 -14.03
C LEU A 62 5.59 -20.99 -13.40
N TYR A 63 4.52 -20.79 -12.63
CA TYR A 63 3.78 -21.84 -11.94
C TYR A 63 2.57 -22.33 -12.73
N LYS A 64 2.19 -23.61 -12.55
CA LYS A 64 0.94 -24.15 -13.12
C LYS A 64 -0.28 -23.43 -12.51
N ALA A 65 -1.39 -23.38 -13.24
CA ALA A 65 -2.61 -22.78 -12.75
C ALA A 65 -3.17 -23.55 -11.55
N ILE A 66 -3.56 -22.81 -10.52
CA ILE A 66 -4.17 -23.36 -9.31
C ILE A 66 -5.53 -22.70 -9.07
N PRO A 67 -6.41 -23.30 -8.24
CA PRO A 67 -7.63 -22.63 -7.81
C PRO A 67 -7.30 -21.26 -7.20
N GLY A 68 -7.96 -20.22 -7.69
CA GLY A 68 -7.91 -18.85 -7.22
C GLY A 68 -9.30 -18.34 -6.87
N LYS A 69 -9.35 -17.12 -6.38
CA LYS A 69 -10.54 -16.32 -6.11
C LYS A 69 -10.91 -15.50 -7.34
N SER A 70 -12.03 -14.78 -7.29
CA SER A 70 -12.46 -13.91 -8.40
C SER A 70 -11.70 -12.59 -8.43
N GLY A 71 -11.14 -12.12 -7.31
CA GLY A 71 -10.39 -10.87 -7.23
C GLY A 71 -8.91 -11.04 -7.57
N SER A 72 -8.44 -10.31 -8.59
CA SER A 72 -7.02 -10.31 -9.00
C SER A 72 -6.05 -9.87 -7.89
N LYS A 73 -6.43 -8.88 -7.08
CA LYS A 73 -5.63 -8.44 -5.92
C LYS A 73 -5.55 -9.49 -4.81
N GLU A 74 -6.65 -10.17 -4.53
CA GLU A 74 -6.69 -11.22 -3.51
C GLU A 74 -5.79 -12.40 -3.91
N ASN A 75 -5.85 -12.79 -5.18
CA ASN A 75 -4.98 -13.82 -5.72
C ASN A 75 -3.51 -13.43 -5.68
N PHE A 76 -3.20 -12.17 -6.00
CA PHE A 76 -1.85 -11.64 -5.86
C PHE A 76 -1.36 -11.72 -4.42
N ASP A 77 -2.15 -11.32 -3.42
CA ASP A 77 -1.73 -11.33 -2.01
C ASP A 77 -1.50 -12.77 -1.49
N LEU A 78 -2.33 -13.72 -1.93
CA LEU A 78 -2.15 -15.15 -1.65
C LEU A 78 -0.86 -15.68 -2.26
N ALA A 79 -0.61 -15.37 -3.54
CA ALA A 79 0.60 -15.79 -4.25
C ALA A 79 1.86 -15.11 -3.68
N TRP A 80 1.78 -13.84 -3.29
CA TRP A 80 2.88 -13.12 -2.64
C TRP A 80 3.30 -13.77 -1.33
N THR A 81 2.31 -14.19 -0.53
CA THR A 81 2.58 -14.85 0.75
C THR A 81 3.11 -16.27 0.58
N SER A 82 2.54 -17.06 -0.34
CA SER A 82 2.89 -18.47 -0.52
C SER A 82 4.08 -18.73 -1.43
N LEU A 83 4.46 -17.77 -2.28
CA LEU A 83 5.58 -17.95 -3.21
C LEU A 83 6.74 -17.03 -2.85
N VAL A 84 6.51 -15.71 -2.81
CA VAL A 84 7.60 -14.75 -2.62
C VAL A 84 8.17 -14.82 -1.21
N LYS A 85 7.32 -14.79 -0.18
CA LYS A 85 7.77 -14.83 1.22
C LYS A 85 8.32 -16.20 1.67
N GLU A 86 8.00 -17.27 0.96
CA GLU A 86 8.60 -18.58 1.20
C GLU A 86 10.02 -18.68 0.59
N MET A 87 10.31 -17.91 -0.46
CA MET A 87 11.60 -17.94 -1.15
C MET A 87 12.61 -16.92 -0.62
N VAL A 88 12.16 -15.71 -0.26
CA VAL A 88 13.04 -14.61 0.12
C VAL A 88 12.44 -13.78 1.26
N THR A 89 13.31 -13.16 2.07
CA THR A 89 12.85 -12.20 3.08
C THR A 89 12.72 -10.81 2.44
N VAL A 90 11.48 -10.43 2.13
CA VAL A 90 11.15 -9.11 1.58
C VAL A 90 11.22 -8.05 2.68
N SER A 91 11.80 -6.89 2.37
CA SER A 91 12.00 -5.82 3.34
C SER A 91 10.85 -4.80 3.39
N THR A 92 9.93 -4.85 2.43
CA THR A 92 8.73 -3.99 2.39
C THR A 92 7.50 -4.73 1.83
N ALA A 93 6.33 -4.11 1.96
CA ALA A 93 5.15 -4.52 1.20
C ALA A 93 5.42 -4.36 -0.31
N PRO A 94 4.80 -5.19 -1.17
CA PRO A 94 4.92 -5.06 -2.61
C PRO A 94 4.30 -3.76 -3.10
N GLU A 95 5.04 -3.03 -3.92
CA GLU A 95 4.52 -1.93 -4.71
C GLU A 95 3.72 -2.49 -5.88
N MET A 96 2.44 -2.13 -5.95
CA MET A 96 1.49 -2.69 -6.91
C MET A 96 1.49 -1.91 -8.21
N GLN A 97 1.43 -2.63 -9.33
CA GLN A 97 1.20 -2.06 -10.66
C GLN A 97 -0.30 -1.95 -10.97
N PRO A 98 -0.69 -1.08 -11.93
CA PRO A 98 -2.04 -1.07 -12.46
C PRO A 98 -2.46 -2.45 -12.98
N VAL A 99 -3.73 -2.78 -12.77
CA VAL A 99 -4.29 -4.05 -13.27
C VAL A 99 -4.40 -3.99 -14.78
N LEU A 100 -3.84 -5.00 -15.46
CA LEU A 100 -4.02 -5.19 -16.90
C LEU A 100 -5.15 -6.20 -17.15
N SER A 101 -5.88 -6.04 -18.24
CA SER A 101 -6.94 -6.98 -18.63
C SER A 101 -6.71 -7.46 -20.06
N GLU A 102 -6.50 -8.76 -20.23
CA GLU A 102 -6.26 -9.37 -21.53
C GLU A 102 -6.93 -10.75 -21.60
N ASN A 103 -7.67 -11.05 -22.68
CA ASN A 103 -8.27 -12.37 -22.91
C ASN A 103 -9.13 -12.93 -21.75
N LYS A 104 -9.81 -12.04 -20.98
CA LYS A 104 -10.57 -12.34 -19.75
C LYS A 104 -9.72 -12.80 -18.56
N TRP A 105 -8.43 -12.51 -18.59
CA TRP A 105 -7.54 -12.57 -17.45
C TRP A 105 -7.28 -11.15 -16.95
N GLU A 106 -7.45 -10.96 -15.65
CA GLU A 106 -6.96 -9.76 -14.94
C GLU A 106 -5.55 -10.07 -14.43
N VAL A 107 -4.58 -9.26 -14.83
CA VAL A 107 -3.18 -9.41 -14.43
C VAL A 107 -2.84 -8.34 -13.41
N GLN A 108 -2.53 -8.79 -12.20
CA GLN A 108 -2.02 -7.95 -11.12
C GLN A 108 -0.53 -8.26 -10.95
N SER A 109 0.31 -7.23 -10.86
CA SER A 109 1.71 -7.40 -10.55
C SER A 109 2.17 -6.45 -9.45
N GLY A 110 3.30 -6.79 -8.83
CA GLY A 110 3.92 -5.97 -7.82
C GLY A 110 5.29 -6.46 -7.45
N TYR A 111 6.06 -5.60 -6.78
CA TYR A 111 7.46 -5.85 -6.49
C TYR A 111 7.92 -5.32 -5.15
N ALA A 112 8.96 -5.95 -4.57
CA ALA A 112 9.59 -5.47 -3.35
C ALA A 112 11.08 -5.82 -3.33
N PRO A 113 11.93 -4.98 -2.71
CA PRO A 113 13.28 -5.39 -2.36
C PRO A 113 13.27 -6.59 -1.39
N PHE A 114 14.27 -7.45 -1.51
CA PHE A 114 14.51 -8.56 -0.59
C PHE A 114 15.97 -8.65 -0.15
N GLU A 115 16.18 -9.27 1.00
CA GLU A 115 17.48 -9.69 1.51
C GLU A 115 17.38 -11.16 1.92
N SER A 116 18.23 -12.04 1.39
CA SER A 116 18.24 -13.46 1.76
C SER A 116 19.64 -14.01 1.67
N ASP A 117 20.12 -14.65 2.73
CA ASP A 117 21.47 -15.24 2.81
C ASP A 117 22.60 -14.27 2.41
N GLY A 118 22.45 -12.99 2.79
CA GLY A 118 23.40 -11.91 2.46
C GLY A 118 23.26 -11.36 1.03
N ASN A 119 22.39 -11.92 0.20
CA ASN A 119 22.08 -11.41 -1.14
C ASN A 119 20.94 -10.40 -1.10
N LYS A 120 21.10 -9.31 -1.83
CA LYS A 120 20.08 -8.26 -1.97
C LYS A 120 19.58 -8.20 -3.40
N GLY A 121 18.29 -7.98 -3.57
CA GLY A 121 17.67 -7.91 -4.89
C GLY A 121 16.24 -7.43 -4.84
N VAL A 122 15.53 -7.62 -5.94
CA VAL A 122 14.12 -7.30 -6.12
C VAL A 122 13.37 -8.58 -6.45
N ALA A 123 12.25 -8.78 -5.76
CA ALA A 123 11.27 -9.80 -6.06
C ALA A 123 10.11 -9.16 -6.80
N LEU A 124 9.78 -9.69 -7.97
CA LEU A 124 8.60 -9.36 -8.77
C LEU A 124 7.65 -10.54 -8.75
N LEU A 125 6.35 -10.26 -8.62
CA LEU A 125 5.29 -11.23 -8.81
C LEU A 125 4.32 -10.71 -9.87
N VAL A 126 3.94 -11.58 -10.80
CA VAL A 126 2.84 -11.38 -11.73
C VAL A 126 1.81 -12.48 -11.49
N THR A 127 0.57 -12.08 -11.21
CA THR A 127 -0.55 -12.98 -10.93
C THR A 127 -1.67 -12.69 -11.92
N SER A 128 -1.93 -13.63 -12.81
CA SER A 128 -3.05 -13.58 -13.75
C SER A 128 -4.24 -14.33 -13.16
N THR A 129 -5.41 -13.71 -13.11
CA THR A 129 -6.65 -14.23 -12.54
C THR A 129 -7.75 -14.33 -13.59
N SER A 130 -8.43 -15.47 -13.67
CA SER A 130 -9.64 -15.63 -14.48
C SER A 130 -10.60 -16.60 -13.80
N LEU A 131 -11.85 -16.19 -13.62
CA LEU A 131 -12.90 -16.95 -12.93
C LEU A 131 -12.47 -17.40 -11.53
N ASN A 132 -12.06 -18.66 -11.38
CA ASN A 132 -11.62 -19.30 -10.15
C ASN A 132 -10.22 -19.92 -10.29
N LYS A 133 -9.39 -19.39 -11.20
CA LYS A 133 -8.02 -19.83 -11.46
C LYS A 133 -7.05 -18.66 -11.38
N MET A 134 -5.85 -18.95 -10.88
CA MET A 134 -4.72 -18.03 -10.95
C MET A 134 -3.47 -18.72 -11.49
N VAL A 135 -2.68 -17.97 -12.27
CA VAL A 135 -1.36 -18.35 -12.78
C VAL A 135 -0.35 -17.33 -12.25
N ASN A 136 0.78 -17.79 -11.72
CA ASN A 136 1.76 -16.94 -11.05
C ASN A 136 3.13 -17.03 -11.71
N ILE A 137 3.82 -15.90 -11.80
CA ILE A 137 5.21 -15.79 -12.25
C ILE A 137 5.99 -15.03 -11.17
N VAL A 138 7.03 -15.65 -10.63
CA VAL A 138 7.94 -15.01 -9.69
C VAL A 138 9.26 -14.72 -10.39
N ILE A 139 9.76 -13.49 -10.25
CA ILE A 139 11.05 -13.06 -10.77
C ILE A 139 11.91 -12.59 -9.59
N LEU A 140 13.12 -13.11 -9.44
CA LEU A 140 14.10 -12.64 -8.47
C LEU A 140 15.35 -12.18 -9.24
N THR A 141 15.80 -10.96 -8.99
CA THR A 141 17.00 -10.42 -9.63
C THR A 141 17.71 -9.43 -8.72
N ASN A 142 19.03 -9.31 -8.85
CA ASN A 142 19.80 -8.25 -8.20
C ASN A 142 20.30 -7.18 -9.19
N THR A 143 19.84 -7.24 -10.43
CA THR A 143 20.26 -6.37 -11.54
C THR A 143 19.11 -6.07 -12.50
N ASP A 144 19.27 -5.00 -13.26
CA ASP A 144 18.44 -4.61 -14.42
C ASP A 144 19.01 -5.13 -15.75
N ALA A 145 20.22 -5.70 -15.77
CA ALA A 145 20.91 -6.13 -17.00
C ALA A 145 20.13 -7.17 -17.84
N PHE A 146 19.12 -7.82 -17.24
CA PHE A 146 18.27 -8.84 -17.86
C PHE A 146 16.84 -8.36 -18.14
N GLU A 147 16.56 -7.05 -18.01
CA GLU A 147 15.21 -6.48 -18.15
C GLU A 147 14.59 -6.74 -19.53
N ASN A 148 15.39 -6.67 -20.59
CA ASN A 148 14.92 -6.94 -21.96
C ASN A 148 14.45 -8.40 -22.11
N GLU A 149 15.20 -9.34 -21.54
CA GLU A 149 14.89 -10.76 -21.54
C GLU A 149 13.68 -11.07 -20.65
N ILE A 150 13.56 -10.42 -19.50
CA ILE A 150 12.40 -10.53 -18.60
C ILE A 150 11.13 -10.04 -19.31
N SER A 151 11.19 -8.85 -19.91
CA SER A 151 10.06 -8.24 -20.63
C SER A 151 9.66 -9.09 -21.83
N ALA A 152 10.62 -9.50 -22.67
CA ALA A 152 10.36 -10.36 -23.81
C ALA A 152 9.75 -11.72 -23.40
N PHE A 153 10.16 -12.27 -22.25
CA PHE A 153 9.54 -13.48 -21.71
C PHE A 153 8.09 -13.24 -21.28
N LEU A 154 7.83 -12.21 -20.48
CA LEU A 154 6.47 -11.87 -20.01
C LEU A 154 5.52 -11.56 -21.18
N GLU A 155 5.98 -10.81 -22.17
CA GLU A 155 5.22 -10.50 -23.40
C GLU A 155 4.94 -11.74 -24.26
N SER A 156 5.79 -12.77 -24.17
CA SER A 156 5.56 -14.03 -24.90
C SER A 156 4.48 -14.91 -24.29
N ILE A 157 4.03 -14.62 -23.06
CA ILE A 157 3.09 -15.46 -22.31
C ILE A 157 1.67 -15.23 -22.81
N ALA A 158 1.08 -16.28 -23.36
CA ALA A 158 -0.32 -16.33 -23.72
C ALA A 158 -1.06 -17.33 -22.82
N LEU A 159 -2.12 -16.89 -22.14
CA LEU A 159 -2.95 -17.74 -21.28
C LEU A 159 -4.18 -18.26 -22.02
N LYS A 160 -4.43 -19.57 -21.91
CA LYS A 160 -5.63 -20.20 -22.46
C LYS A 160 -6.88 -19.70 -21.72
N LYS A 161 -7.94 -19.42 -22.46
CA LYS A 161 -9.24 -18.96 -21.94
C LYS A 161 -9.92 -20.05 -21.08
N VAL A 162 -10.44 -19.65 -19.91
CA VAL A 162 -11.21 -20.52 -19.00
C VAL A 162 -12.71 -20.28 -19.19
N SER A 163 -13.53 -21.34 -19.24
CA SER A 163 -14.99 -21.28 -19.39
C SER A 163 -15.69 -21.89 -18.16
N GLU A 164 -16.79 -21.28 -17.69
CA GLU A 164 -17.51 -21.71 -16.50
C GLU A 164 -18.28 -23.03 -16.68
N THR A 165 -18.13 -23.94 -15.71
CA THR A 165 -19.14 -24.94 -15.37
C THR A 165 -19.57 -24.69 -13.92
N THR A 166 -20.85 -24.37 -13.74
CA THR A 166 -21.50 -23.98 -12.48
C THR A 166 -21.66 -25.12 -11.48
N LYS A 167 -21.54 -24.80 -10.18
CA LYS A 167 -22.42 -25.27 -9.08
C LYS A 167 -22.11 -24.54 -7.75
N GLN A 168 -23.19 -24.13 -7.07
CA GLN A 168 -23.31 -23.52 -5.72
C GLN A 168 -24.45 -24.29 -5.00
N PRO A 169 -24.87 -24.03 -3.74
CA PRO A 169 -24.19 -23.60 -2.49
C PRO A 169 -24.50 -24.54 -1.28
N SER A 170 -23.88 -24.29 -0.12
CA SER A 170 -24.58 -24.41 1.19
C SER A 170 -23.96 -23.49 2.27
N LYS A 171 -24.83 -22.93 3.12
CA LYS A 171 -24.62 -21.87 4.15
C LYS A 171 -24.76 -22.49 5.59
N PRO A 172 -24.76 -21.74 6.71
CA PRO A 172 -23.65 -21.54 7.66
C PRO A 172 -23.92 -22.05 9.11
N ALA A 173 -22.97 -21.89 10.05
CA ALA A 173 -23.20 -22.05 11.49
C ALA A 173 -22.45 -21.02 12.38
N THR A 174 -23.16 -20.58 13.42
CA THR A 174 -22.91 -19.71 14.61
C THR A 174 -21.87 -20.30 15.61
N ASN A 175 -21.27 -19.68 16.65
CA ASN A 175 -21.58 -18.56 17.58
C ASN A 175 -20.28 -18.13 18.36
N PRO A 176 -20.30 -17.17 19.34
CA PRO A 176 -19.22 -16.22 19.64
C PRO A 176 -18.41 -16.51 20.93
N ASP A 177 -17.27 -15.80 21.11
CA ASP A 177 -16.57 -15.71 22.40
C ASP A 177 -16.18 -14.27 22.78
N LYS A 178 -16.19 -14.02 24.09
CA LYS A 178 -16.21 -12.73 24.85
C LYS A 178 -15.02 -11.76 24.60
N PRO A 179 -15.24 -10.41 24.63
CA PRO A 179 -14.14 -9.43 24.72
C PRO A 179 -13.81 -8.99 26.15
N LYS A 180 -12.51 -8.76 26.38
CA LYS A 180 -11.87 -8.24 27.60
C LYS A 180 -11.94 -6.70 27.63
N THR A 181 -12.31 -6.13 28.77
CA THR A 181 -12.45 -4.68 29.02
C THR A 181 -11.09 -4.04 29.30
N THR A 182 -10.78 -2.90 28.67
CA THR A 182 -9.61 -2.07 29.01
C THR A 182 -10.06 -0.65 29.36
N THR A 183 -9.73 -0.24 30.59
CA THR A 183 -9.89 1.13 31.11
C THR A 183 -8.80 2.02 30.54
N THR A 184 -9.17 3.19 30.01
CA THR A 184 -8.27 4.16 29.35
C THR A 184 -7.31 4.79 30.35
N VAL A 185 -6.04 4.41 30.26
CA VAL A 185 -4.91 5.12 30.87
C VAL A 185 -4.11 5.72 29.71
N THR A 186 -3.81 7.02 29.77
CA THR A 186 -2.92 7.70 28.82
C THR A 186 -1.64 6.89 28.63
N LYS A 187 -1.41 6.40 27.41
CA LYS A 187 -0.24 5.54 27.14
C LYS A 187 1.02 6.40 27.14
N LYS A 188 1.96 6.10 28.04
CA LYS A 188 3.36 6.54 27.88
C LYS A 188 4.02 5.63 26.85
N ASP A 189 3.95 6.00 25.59
CA ASP A 189 4.55 5.28 24.45
C ASP A 189 6.05 5.58 24.26
N GLY A 190 6.67 6.25 25.23
CA GLY A 190 8.10 6.59 25.21
C GLY A 190 8.45 7.86 24.44
N PHE A 191 7.44 8.59 23.93
CA PHE A 191 7.59 9.90 23.31
C PHE A 191 7.28 11.02 24.31
N ALA A 192 7.91 12.19 24.12
CA ALA A 192 7.77 13.32 25.02
C ALA A 192 6.35 13.91 25.07
N PHE A 193 5.64 13.89 23.93
CA PHE A 193 4.32 14.50 23.79
C PHE A 193 3.26 13.46 23.46
N THR A 194 2.33 13.22 24.39
CA THR A 194 1.16 12.34 24.21
C THR A 194 -0.16 13.12 24.15
N THR A 195 -0.09 14.45 24.27
CA THR A 195 -1.23 15.36 24.24
C THR A 195 -0.90 16.56 23.36
N THR A 196 -1.90 17.08 22.63
CA THR A 196 -1.78 18.32 21.85
C THR A 196 -3.04 19.16 22.03
N ASN A 197 -2.84 20.43 22.40
CA ASN A 197 -3.90 21.43 22.47
C ASN A 197 -3.84 22.24 21.18
N PHE A 198 -4.94 22.29 20.44
CA PHE A 198 -5.07 23.02 19.18
C PHE A 198 -5.71 24.39 19.42
N ASP A 199 -5.36 25.37 18.59
CA ASP A 199 -5.80 26.77 18.75
C ASP A 199 -7.32 26.96 18.57
N ASP A 200 -8.00 26.00 17.95
CA ASP A 200 -9.46 25.98 17.77
C ASP A 200 -10.22 25.31 18.94
N GLY A 201 -9.51 25.01 20.03
CA GLY A 201 -10.05 24.51 21.29
C GLY A 201 -10.17 22.98 21.37
N TRP A 202 -9.76 22.23 20.35
CA TRP A 202 -9.68 20.78 20.43
C TRP A 202 -8.41 20.34 21.18
N THR A 203 -8.52 19.26 21.94
CA THR A 203 -7.39 18.63 22.63
C THR A 203 -7.31 17.17 22.25
N SER A 204 -6.17 16.71 21.73
CA SER A 204 -5.92 15.31 21.40
C SER A 204 -5.05 14.64 22.43
N THR A 205 -5.36 13.39 22.77
CA THR A 205 -4.57 12.54 23.67
C THR A 205 -4.41 11.14 23.06
N VAL A 206 -3.19 10.62 23.08
CA VAL A 206 -2.88 9.27 22.60
C VAL A 206 -3.48 8.22 23.54
N GLN A 207 -4.23 7.28 22.98
CA GLN A 207 -4.72 6.08 23.66
C GLN A 207 -4.16 4.83 22.95
N GLU A 208 -4.47 3.64 23.48
CA GLU A 208 -3.92 2.39 22.95
C GLU A 208 -4.41 2.05 21.53
N ASP A 209 -5.71 2.24 21.27
CA ASP A 209 -6.38 1.84 20.04
C ASP A 209 -6.89 3.03 19.20
N TRP A 210 -6.79 4.26 19.73
CA TRP A 210 -7.26 5.48 19.07
C TRP A 210 -6.50 6.73 19.54
N VAL A 211 -6.71 7.84 18.84
CA VAL A 211 -6.51 9.19 19.41
C VAL A 211 -7.84 9.71 19.92
N GLU A 212 -7.89 10.11 21.19
CA GLU A 212 -9.06 10.74 21.80
C GLU A 212 -8.98 12.25 21.62
N VAL A 213 -10.00 12.86 21.01
CA VAL A 213 -10.07 14.28 20.70
C VAL A 213 -11.26 14.88 21.44
N ILE A 214 -11.04 15.90 22.28
CA ILE A 214 -12.07 16.48 23.16
C ILE A 214 -12.18 17.99 22.93
N LYS A 215 -13.42 18.49 22.88
CA LYS A 215 -13.76 19.91 22.98
C LYS A 215 -15.05 20.07 23.77
N GLY A 216 -14.94 20.61 24.98
CA GLY A 216 -16.08 20.72 25.90
C GLY A 216 -16.68 19.35 26.22
N ASN A 217 -17.96 19.16 25.87
CA ASN A 217 -18.72 17.92 26.06
C ASN A 217 -18.71 16.98 24.83
N ILE A 218 -17.97 17.33 23.78
CA ILE A 218 -17.83 16.52 22.58
C ILE A 218 -16.53 15.72 22.66
N LYS A 219 -16.61 14.43 22.38
CA LYS A 219 -15.47 13.53 22.25
C LYS A 219 -15.50 12.87 20.88
N VAL A 220 -14.35 12.77 20.22
CA VAL A 220 -14.17 12.03 18.97
C VAL A 220 -13.01 11.05 19.13
N LEU A 221 -13.22 9.78 18.79
CA LEU A 221 -12.17 8.77 18.77
C LEU A 221 -11.74 8.55 17.33
N ILE A 222 -10.50 8.90 17.00
CA ILE A 222 -9.90 8.59 15.70
C ILE A 222 -9.26 7.20 15.84
N HIS A 223 -9.97 6.17 15.38
CA HIS A 223 -9.51 4.80 15.50
C HIS A 223 -8.25 4.56 14.68
N PHE A 224 -7.29 3.82 15.25
CA PHE A 224 -6.15 3.32 14.47
C PHE A 224 -6.61 2.26 13.47
N PRO A 225 -5.84 2.02 12.39
CA PRO A 225 -6.14 0.94 11.45
C PRO A 225 -6.39 -0.38 12.17
N ASN A 226 -7.53 -1.01 11.89
CA ASN A 226 -7.95 -2.25 12.53
C ASN A 226 -8.28 -3.27 11.45
N LYS A 227 -7.44 -4.30 11.34
CA LYS A 227 -7.55 -5.33 10.30
C LYS A 227 -8.95 -5.96 10.18
N GLN A 228 -9.67 -6.11 11.29
CA GLN A 228 -11.01 -6.71 11.28
C GLN A 228 -12.07 -5.69 10.86
N ALA A 229 -12.00 -4.45 11.35
CA ALA A 229 -12.97 -3.40 11.00
C ALA A 229 -12.78 -2.90 9.56
N ASP A 230 -11.52 -2.81 9.11
CA ASP A 230 -11.13 -2.40 7.76
C ASP A 230 -11.12 -3.57 6.76
N ALA A 231 -11.63 -4.75 7.15
CA ALA A 231 -11.75 -5.89 6.25
C ALA A 231 -12.60 -5.50 5.03
N TYR A 232 -12.18 -5.91 3.84
CA TYR A 232 -12.93 -5.64 2.62
C TYR A 232 -14.30 -6.31 2.69
N ASN A 233 -15.34 -5.51 2.47
CA ASN A 233 -16.72 -5.96 2.40
C ASN A 233 -17.30 -5.51 1.05
N PRO A 234 -17.82 -6.42 0.21
CA PRO A 234 -18.39 -6.06 -1.09
C PRO A 234 -19.69 -5.27 -0.97
N VAL A 235 -20.37 -5.37 0.18
CA VAL A 235 -21.56 -4.61 0.51
C VAL A 235 -21.19 -3.57 1.57
N LEU A 236 -21.28 -2.29 1.20
CA LEU A 236 -20.88 -1.17 2.06
C LEU A 236 -21.61 -1.16 3.41
N LEU A 237 -22.90 -1.53 3.42
CA LEU A 237 -23.69 -1.66 4.65
C LEU A 237 -23.17 -2.75 5.59
N ASP A 238 -22.74 -3.89 5.05
CA ASP A 238 -22.23 -5.01 5.85
C ASP A 238 -20.86 -4.65 6.44
N GLY A 239 -20.01 -3.96 5.66
CA GLY A 239 -18.75 -3.41 6.14
C GLY A 239 -18.95 -2.42 7.30
N LEU A 240 -19.90 -1.49 7.14
CA LEU A 240 -20.22 -0.53 8.19
C LEU A 240 -20.75 -1.20 9.47
N LYS A 241 -21.60 -2.22 9.35
CA LYS A 241 -22.09 -3.00 10.51
C LYS A 241 -20.96 -3.76 11.20
N ASN A 242 -20.08 -4.40 10.42
CA ASN A 242 -18.90 -5.06 10.96
C ASN A 242 -17.97 -4.09 11.72
N ALA A 243 -17.70 -2.92 11.13
CA ALA A 243 -16.90 -1.88 11.79
C ALA A 243 -17.56 -1.39 13.09
N TRP A 244 -18.88 -1.22 13.09
CA TRP A 244 -19.64 -0.87 14.30
C TRP A 244 -19.49 -1.94 15.39
N ASP A 245 -19.64 -3.21 15.05
CA ASP A 245 -19.54 -4.32 16.01
C ASP A 245 -18.13 -4.48 16.61
N ILE A 246 -17.09 -4.08 15.86
CA ILE A 246 -15.70 -4.19 16.29
C ILE A 246 -15.25 -2.96 17.08
N LEU A 247 -15.59 -1.75 16.62
CA LEU A 247 -15.03 -0.50 17.15
C LEU A 247 -15.95 0.16 18.19
N VAL A 248 -17.26 0.10 17.98
CA VAL A 248 -18.25 0.87 18.76
C VAL A 248 -18.91 -0.03 19.81
N ALA A 249 -19.62 -1.06 19.36
CA ALA A 249 -20.49 -1.89 20.20
C ALA A 249 -19.82 -2.45 21.48
N PRO A 250 -18.53 -2.84 21.48
CA PRO A 250 -17.89 -3.38 22.68
C PRO A 250 -17.85 -2.38 23.84
N ARG A 251 -17.95 -1.07 23.58
CA ARG A 251 -17.87 0.00 24.59
C ARG A 251 -19.23 0.36 25.21
N TYR A 252 -20.34 -0.17 24.70
CA TYR A 252 -21.70 0.21 25.13
C TYR A 252 -22.56 -0.98 25.58
N SER A 253 -23.32 -0.79 26.66
CA SER A 253 -24.12 -1.84 27.31
C SER A 253 -25.49 -2.06 26.66
N SER A 254 -26.08 -1.00 26.11
CA SER A 254 -27.35 -1.03 25.39
C SER A 254 -27.44 0.18 24.45
N GLY A 255 -28.37 0.13 23.48
CA GLY A 255 -28.64 1.25 22.60
C GLY A 255 -30.07 1.28 22.07
N ALA A 256 -30.45 2.41 21.49
CA ALA A 256 -31.71 2.63 20.78
C ALA A 256 -31.47 3.53 19.55
N ASN A 257 -32.48 3.68 18.70
CA ASN A 257 -32.45 4.59 17.53
C ASN A 257 -31.28 4.32 16.57
N PHE A 258 -30.99 3.04 16.32
CA PHE A 258 -29.93 2.65 15.40
C PHE A 258 -30.30 2.97 13.95
N GLU A 259 -29.46 3.72 13.27
CA GLU A 259 -29.56 4.00 11.84
C GLU A 259 -28.23 3.71 11.16
N PHE A 260 -28.25 2.86 10.13
CA PHE A 260 -27.10 2.56 9.28
C PHE A 260 -27.38 3.10 7.88
N LYS A 261 -26.68 4.17 7.51
CA LYS A 261 -27.00 4.98 6.33
C LYS A 261 -25.73 5.26 5.51
N PRO A 262 -25.10 4.22 4.94
CA PRO A 262 -23.95 4.44 4.08
C PRO A 262 -24.35 5.17 2.78
N VAL A 263 -23.49 6.05 2.29
CA VAL A 263 -23.65 6.75 1.00
C VAL A 263 -22.71 6.11 -0.02
N SER A 264 -23.28 5.58 -1.10
CA SER A 264 -22.49 5.04 -2.20
C SER A 264 -21.97 6.15 -3.11
N GLY A 265 -20.76 5.98 -3.64
CA GLY A 265 -20.13 6.95 -4.54
C GLY A 265 -18.69 6.54 -4.85
N TRP A 266 -18.01 7.33 -5.69
CA TRP A 266 -16.59 7.13 -5.98
C TRP A 266 -15.72 7.19 -4.71
N GLN A 267 -16.08 8.11 -3.81
CA GLN A 267 -15.60 8.14 -2.43
C GLN A 267 -16.81 7.93 -1.52
N SER A 268 -17.05 6.67 -1.15
CA SER A 268 -18.23 6.31 -0.37
C SER A 268 -18.11 6.75 1.09
N ILE A 269 -19.25 6.96 1.73
CA ILE A 269 -19.34 7.31 3.16
C ILE A 269 -19.96 6.15 3.91
N GLU A 270 -19.33 5.77 5.01
CA GLU A 270 -19.90 4.88 6.01
C GLU A 270 -20.39 5.75 7.16
N PHE A 271 -21.70 5.75 7.41
CA PHE A 271 -22.33 6.54 8.46
C PHE A 271 -23.32 5.68 9.22
N ALA A 272 -23.11 5.53 10.53
CA ALA A 272 -24.08 4.93 11.43
C ALA A 272 -24.25 5.79 12.68
N GLU A 273 -25.46 5.88 13.20
CA GLU A 273 -25.76 6.60 14.45
C GLU A 273 -26.66 5.79 15.37
N ALA A 274 -26.52 5.99 16.68
CA ALA A 274 -27.39 5.43 17.71
C ALA A 274 -27.28 6.19 19.02
N ASP A 275 -28.29 6.08 19.88
CA ASP A 275 -28.22 6.53 21.27
C ASP A 275 -27.78 5.36 22.15
N LEU A 276 -26.60 5.46 22.76
CA LEU A 276 -25.91 4.36 23.44
C LEU A 276 -25.66 4.65 24.92
N VAL A 277 -25.59 3.59 25.73
CA VAL A 277 -25.28 3.65 27.17
C VAL A 277 -23.86 3.13 27.40
N GLU A 278 -22.92 4.00 27.74
CA GLU A 278 -21.50 3.66 27.90
C GLU A 278 -21.28 2.63 29.03
N LYS A 279 -20.50 1.59 28.75
CA LYS A 279 -20.08 0.62 29.78
C LYS A 279 -19.16 1.31 30.78
N GLY A 280 -19.42 1.12 32.06
CA GLY A 280 -18.61 1.68 33.15
C GLY A 280 -19.24 2.92 33.79
N THR A 281 -19.69 3.90 32.99
CA THR A 281 -20.31 5.12 33.54
C THR A 281 -21.83 5.06 33.58
N GLY A 282 -22.47 4.25 32.73
CA GLY A 282 -23.92 4.22 32.57
C GLY A 282 -24.51 5.48 31.95
N LYS A 283 -23.67 6.43 31.49
CA LYS A 283 -24.12 7.65 30.83
C LYS A 283 -24.65 7.35 29.43
N LYS A 284 -25.68 8.09 29.04
CA LYS A 284 -26.25 8.05 27.69
C LYS A 284 -25.53 9.06 26.80
N PHE A 285 -25.25 8.66 25.58
CA PHE A 285 -24.64 9.49 24.56
C PHE A 285 -25.30 9.24 23.21
N HIS A 286 -25.32 10.26 22.37
CA HIS A 286 -25.51 10.09 20.94
C HIS A 286 -24.16 9.77 20.31
N VAL A 287 -24.11 8.67 19.55
CA VAL A 287 -22.87 8.14 18.98
C VAL A 287 -23.00 8.01 17.48
N VAL A 288 -22.02 8.56 16.75
CA VAL A 288 -21.91 8.40 15.30
C VAL A 288 -20.59 7.74 14.94
N LEU A 289 -20.66 6.69 14.13
CA LEU A 289 -19.50 6.13 13.44
C LEU A 289 -19.47 6.67 12.01
N PHE A 290 -18.34 7.27 11.63
CA PHE A 290 -18.13 7.83 10.31
C PHE A 290 -16.80 7.36 9.71
N LYS A 291 -16.79 7.06 8.41
CA LYS A 291 -15.57 6.94 7.60
C LYS A 291 -15.85 7.40 6.18
N MET A 292 -14.93 8.17 5.62
CA MET A 292 -14.89 8.45 4.19
C MET A 292 -13.89 7.51 3.52
N ASN A 293 -14.34 6.79 2.49
CA ASN A 293 -13.50 5.88 1.71
C ASN A 293 -12.90 6.63 0.54
N TYR A 294 -11.72 7.21 0.74
CA TYR A 294 -10.97 7.84 -0.34
C TYR A 294 -10.50 6.81 -1.37
N SER A 295 -10.50 7.21 -2.64
CA SER A 295 -9.97 6.39 -3.74
C SER A 295 -8.49 5.97 -3.54
N GLY A 296 -7.73 6.74 -2.76
CA GLY A 296 -6.35 6.44 -2.37
C GLY A 296 -6.19 5.57 -1.11
N GLY A 297 -7.28 5.08 -0.49
CA GLY A 297 -7.23 4.09 0.59
C GLY A 297 -6.94 4.60 2.00
N ASN A 298 -6.95 5.92 2.25
CA ASN A 298 -6.53 6.53 3.53
C ASN A 298 -7.67 6.90 4.49
N GLY A 299 -8.86 6.35 4.28
CA GLY A 299 -10.02 6.61 5.15
C GLY A 299 -9.80 6.12 6.58
N LYS A 300 -10.34 6.83 7.57
CA LYS A 300 -10.25 6.45 8.99
C LYS A 300 -11.64 6.38 9.59
N PHE A 301 -11.89 5.35 10.41
CA PHE A 301 -13.07 5.33 11.26
C PHE A 301 -12.92 6.34 12.38
N MET A 302 -13.93 7.19 12.53
CA MET A 302 -14.04 8.19 13.57
C MET A 302 -15.35 8.01 14.29
N GLU A 303 -15.27 7.93 15.61
CA GLU A 303 -16.42 7.74 16.48
C GLU A 303 -16.70 9.00 17.28
N PHE A 304 -17.80 9.67 16.95
CA PHE A 304 -18.25 10.91 17.55
C PHE A 304 -19.19 10.59 18.70
N ILE A 305 -18.92 11.15 19.88
CA ILE A 305 -19.63 10.86 21.13
C ILE A 305 -20.06 12.22 21.71
N THR A 306 -21.36 12.49 21.66
CA THR A 306 -21.96 13.73 22.16
C THR A 306 -23.06 13.44 23.18
N PRO A 307 -23.46 14.41 24.02
CA PRO A 307 -24.56 14.18 24.97
C PRO A 307 -25.89 13.86 24.28
N ASP A 308 -26.13 14.45 23.12
CA ASP A 308 -27.34 14.30 22.32
C ASP A 308 -27.08 14.61 20.84
N LYS A 309 -28.05 14.26 19.98
CA LYS A 309 -28.03 14.50 18.54
C LYS A 309 -27.97 15.99 18.20
N ALA A 310 -28.66 16.84 18.95
CA ALA A 310 -28.68 18.28 18.69
C ALA A 310 -27.28 18.91 18.85
N THR A 311 -26.51 18.48 19.85
CA THR A 311 -25.12 18.89 20.07
C THR A 311 -24.23 18.44 18.91
N TYR A 312 -24.42 17.21 18.44
CA TYR A 312 -23.70 16.67 17.28
C TYR A 312 -23.99 17.46 16.00
N GLU A 313 -25.27 17.65 15.66
CA GLU A 313 -25.67 18.33 14.42
C GLU A 313 -25.29 19.82 14.43
N LYS A 314 -25.24 20.45 15.61
CA LYS A 314 -24.73 21.82 15.74
C LYS A 314 -23.25 21.95 15.39
N GLU A 315 -22.42 21.01 15.82
CA GLU A 315 -20.97 21.05 15.56
C GLU A 315 -20.66 20.57 14.14
N PHE A 316 -21.14 19.39 13.76
CA PHE A 316 -20.75 18.71 12.53
C PHE A 316 -21.76 18.89 11.38
N GLY A 317 -23.04 19.07 11.71
CA GLY A 317 -24.14 19.13 10.74
C GLY A 317 -24.99 17.87 10.76
N PRO A 318 -26.19 17.91 10.14
CA PRO A 318 -27.05 16.74 10.01
C PRO A 318 -26.46 15.73 9.01
N TYR A 319 -26.99 14.51 9.06
CA TYR A 319 -26.75 13.49 8.03
C TYR A 319 -27.11 14.00 6.63
N ARG A 320 -26.35 13.55 5.63
CA ARG A 320 -26.50 13.90 4.21
C ARG A 320 -26.60 12.63 3.36
N GLN A 321 -27.33 12.68 2.25
CA GLN A 321 -27.39 11.56 1.29
C GLN A 321 -26.39 11.74 0.16
N GLU A 322 -25.80 12.92 0.04
CA GLU A 322 -24.81 13.27 -0.97
C GLU A 322 -23.41 12.80 -0.55
N SER A 323 -22.57 12.47 -1.54
CA SER A 323 -21.16 12.10 -1.29
C SER A 323 -20.24 13.31 -1.05
N TYR A 324 -20.79 14.50 -0.84
CA TYR A 324 -20.07 15.76 -0.59
C TYR A 324 -20.67 16.51 0.61
N GLY A 325 -19.96 17.50 1.15
CA GLY A 325 -20.43 18.25 2.33
C GLY A 325 -20.09 17.60 3.68
N TRP A 326 -19.09 16.70 3.69
CA TRP A 326 -18.62 15.96 4.87
C TRP A 326 -17.33 16.55 5.48
N GLU A 327 -16.94 17.76 5.07
CA GLU A 327 -15.60 18.32 5.34
C GLU A 327 -15.35 18.50 6.84
N LYS A 328 -16.39 18.77 7.64
CA LYS A 328 -16.27 18.89 9.09
C LYS A 328 -15.90 17.57 9.77
N TRP A 329 -16.40 16.44 9.26
CA TRP A 329 -16.04 15.11 9.76
C TRP A 329 -14.62 14.75 9.35
N GLU A 330 -14.31 14.92 8.07
CA GLU A 330 -12.99 14.60 7.51
C GLU A 330 -11.87 15.36 8.24
N LYS A 331 -12.10 16.65 8.55
CA LYS A 331 -11.15 17.47 9.30
C LYS A 331 -10.77 16.89 10.66
N MET A 332 -11.63 16.08 11.28
CA MET A 332 -11.30 15.48 12.57
C MET A 332 -10.09 14.54 12.48
N ALA A 333 -9.82 13.93 11.32
CA ALA A 333 -8.64 13.08 11.13
C ALA A 333 -7.31 13.84 11.35
N ASN A 334 -7.30 15.16 11.17
CA ASN A 334 -6.10 16.01 11.33
C ASN A 334 -5.67 16.22 12.79
N TYR A 335 -6.52 15.88 13.76
CA TYR A 335 -6.18 15.96 15.17
C TYR A 335 -5.32 14.77 15.65
N ASN A 336 -5.10 13.75 14.82
CA ASN A 336 -4.03 12.78 15.05
C ASN A 336 -2.65 13.39 14.70
N LYS A 337 -2.25 14.37 15.50
CA LYS A 337 -1.08 15.21 15.26
C LYS A 337 -0.47 15.66 16.58
N PHE A 338 0.78 15.27 16.81
CA PHE A 338 1.51 15.47 18.06
C PHE A 338 2.85 16.15 17.82
N ALA A 339 3.26 16.99 18.76
CA ALA A 339 4.54 17.67 18.73
C ALA A 339 5.73 16.71 18.78
N VAL A 340 6.89 17.17 18.31
CA VAL A 340 8.15 16.42 18.24
C VAL A 340 9.13 17.00 19.26
N ALA A 341 9.74 16.17 20.11
CA ALA A 341 10.91 16.57 20.90
C ALA A 341 12.21 16.11 20.22
N ALA A 342 13.31 16.84 20.45
CA ALA A 342 14.63 16.41 19.99
C ALA A 342 15.00 15.01 20.52
N SER A 343 14.59 14.68 21.75
CA SER A 343 14.82 13.38 22.38
C SER A 343 14.06 12.22 21.73
N ASP A 344 13.01 12.52 20.98
CA ASP A 344 12.19 11.52 20.28
C ASP A 344 12.82 11.12 18.93
N LEU A 345 13.65 12.00 18.36
CA LEU A 345 14.36 11.81 17.10
C LEU A 345 15.61 10.97 17.35
N LYS A 346 15.43 9.65 17.29
CA LYS A 346 16.50 8.66 17.44
C LYS A 346 16.29 7.48 16.50
N GLY A 347 17.39 6.89 16.04
CA GLY A 347 17.38 5.75 15.13
C GLY A 347 17.03 6.16 13.70
N LYS A 348 16.74 5.17 12.87
CA LYS A 348 16.48 5.36 11.44
C LYS A 348 14.98 5.45 11.14
N TRP A 349 14.63 6.40 10.30
CA TRP A 349 13.28 6.74 9.86
C TRP A 349 13.26 6.78 8.34
N THR A 350 12.30 6.09 7.72
CA THR A 350 12.33 5.79 6.29
C THR A 350 10.98 6.10 5.66
N SER A 351 10.99 6.71 4.48
CA SER A 351 9.81 6.92 3.64
C SER A 351 10.07 6.42 2.22
N ASN A 352 9.09 5.72 1.66
CA ASN A 352 9.10 5.32 0.25
C ASN A 352 7.95 6.08 -0.44
N TYR A 353 8.24 6.72 -1.57
CA TYR A 353 7.28 7.50 -2.36
C TYR A 353 7.33 7.04 -3.81
N THR A 354 6.17 6.85 -4.45
CA THR A 354 6.09 6.61 -5.90
C THR A 354 4.94 7.38 -6.55
N GLY A 355 5.11 7.74 -7.82
CA GLY A 355 4.12 8.46 -8.62
C GLY A 355 4.30 8.20 -10.12
N LEU A 356 3.17 8.11 -10.84
CA LEU A 356 3.10 7.86 -12.29
C LEU A 356 2.24 8.92 -12.96
N THR A 357 2.79 9.61 -13.97
CA THR A 357 2.04 10.54 -14.82
C THR A 357 2.02 10.01 -16.25
N GLN A 358 0.83 9.70 -16.77
CA GLN A 358 0.67 9.20 -18.14
C GLN A 358 0.30 10.34 -19.10
N TYR A 359 1.02 10.41 -20.23
CA TYR A 359 0.70 11.32 -21.32
C TYR A 359 -0.10 10.58 -22.39
N VAL A 360 -1.17 11.21 -22.88
CA VAL A 360 -1.98 10.72 -23.99
C VAL A 360 -1.99 11.75 -25.11
N ASN A 361 -1.91 11.27 -26.36
CA ASN A 361 -2.03 12.13 -27.53
C ASN A 361 -3.47 12.65 -27.61
N ALA A 362 -3.64 13.97 -27.52
CA ALA A 362 -4.95 14.61 -27.45
C ALA A 362 -5.84 14.39 -28.69
N ASN A 363 -5.26 14.02 -29.84
CA ASN A 363 -5.98 13.88 -31.11
C ASN A 363 -6.28 12.42 -31.48
N THR A 364 -5.50 11.46 -30.99
CA THR A 364 -5.63 10.03 -31.36
C THR A 364 -5.94 9.11 -30.18
N GLY A 365 -5.87 9.61 -28.94
CA GLY A 365 -6.06 8.82 -27.72
C GLY A 365 -4.96 7.79 -27.44
N ALA A 366 -3.90 7.74 -28.27
CA ALA A 366 -2.78 6.83 -28.09
C ALA A 366 -1.86 7.29 -26.95
N SER A 367 -1.28 6.35 -26.19
CA SER A 367 -0.29 6.65 -25.16
C SER A 367 0.92 7.36 -25.78
N ALA A 368 1.30 8.51 -25.22
CA ALA A 368 2.46 9.32 -25.60
C ALA A 368 3.66 9.09 -24.66
N GLY A 369 3.58 8.03 -23.84
CA GLY A 369 4.56 7.67 -22.81
C GLY A 369 4.11 7.99 -21.39
N ALA A 370 4.94 7.61 -20.43
CA ALA A 370 4.70 7.81 -19.02
C ALA A 370 5.98 8.30 -18.34
N ASP A 371 5.83 9.23 -17.41
CA ASP A 371 6.89 9.62 -16.49
C ASP A 371 6.69 8.87 -15.17
N THR A 372 7.77 8.24 -14.71
CA THR A 372 7.80 7.54 -13.42
C THR A 372 8.66 8.30 -12.43
N HIS A 373 8.25 8.28 -11.16
CA HIS A 373 8.96 8.85 -10.03
C HIS A 373 8.92 7.86 -8.88
N ALA A 374 10.07 7.37 -8.43
CA ALA A 374 10.19 6.58 -7.22
C ALA A 374 11.29 7.17 -6.35
N SER A 375 11.05 7.32 -5.05
CA SER A 375 12.08 7.76 -4.11
C SER A 375 12.03 7.00 -2.79
N ASN A 376 13.20 6.78 -2.23
CA ASN A 376 13.39 6.31 -0.88
C ASN A 376 14.21 7.36 -0.14
N GLN A 377 13.68 7.88 0.97
CA GLN A 377 14.32 8.88 1.78
C GLN A 377 14.48 8.38 3.21
N ASN A 378 15.69 8.53 3.74
CA ASN A 378 16.07 8.05 5.06
C ASN A 378 16.61 9.19 5.91
N PHE A 379 16.26 9.18 7.20
CA PHE A 379 16.88 9.96 8.26
C PHE A 379 17.38 9.03 9.36
N GLU A 380 18.67 9.01 9.64
CA GLU A 380 19.25 8.33 10.80
C GLU A 380 19.64 9.38 11.85
N PHE A 381 18.83 9.52 12.90
CA PHE A 381 19.09 10.43 14.01
C PHE A 381 19.97 9.77 15.08
N ASN A 382 21.05 10.48 15.42
CA ASN A 382 22.15 10.01 16.24
C ASN A 382 22.37 10.90 17.47
N ALA A 383 23.25 10.46 18.37
CA ALA A 383 23.62 11.20 19.57
C ALA A 383 24.12 12.63 19.27
N ALA A 384 24.05 13.50 20.29
CA ALA A 384 24.42 14.92 20.18
C ALA A 384 23.70 15.64 19.03
N ASN A 385 22.41 15.33 18.83
CA ASN A 385 21.53 15.86 17.78
C ASN A 385 22.16 15.86 16.39
N SER A 386 22.85 14.77 16.04
CA SER A 386 23.36 14.59 14.68
C SER A 386 22.39 13.75 13.85
N TYR A 387 22.47 13.88 12.53
CA TYR A 387 21.73 13.02 11.62
C TYR A 387 22.56 12.64 10.41
N LYS A 388 22.22 11.52 9.79
CA LYS A 388 22.52 11.23 8.39
C LYS A 388 21.22 11.27 7.61
N TRP A 389 21.31 11.78 6.40
CA TRP A 389 20.20 11.83 5.48
C TRP A 389 20.66 11.27 4.14
N ASP A 390 19.79 10.48 3.52
CA ASP A 390 19.96 10.08 2.14
C ASP A 390 18.61 10.04 1.43
N ILE A 391 18.64 10.34 0.15
CA ILE A 391 17.53 10.14 -0.76
C ILE A 391 18.06 9.45 -2.01
N SER A 392 17.35 8.43 -2.44
CA SER A 392 17.52 7.80 -3.74
C SER A 392 16.26 8.09 -4.53
N VAL A 393 16.40 8.70 -5.71
CA VAL A 393 15.31 9.04 -6.63
C VAL A 393 15.58 8.36 -7.95
N ALA A 394 14.61 7.63 -8.47
CA ALA A 394 14.56 7.19 -9.85
C ALA A 394 13.44 7.99 -10.52
N SER A 395 13.78 8.86 -11.47
CA SER A 395 12.78 9.62 -12.21
C SER A 395 13.15 9.83 -13.68
N GLY A 396 12.13 9.88 -14.53
CA GLY A 396 12.28 10.13 -15.95
C GLY A 396 11.24 9.40 -16.80
N PHE A 397 11.30 9.66 -18.10
CA PHE A 397 10.45 9.01 -19.10
C PHE A 397 10.79 7.52 -19.15
N VAL A 398 9.78 6.66 -19.22
CA VAL A 398 9.98 5.22 -19.37
C VAL A 398 10.86 4.95 -20.62
N GLY A 399 12.05 4.37 -20.40
CA GLY A 399 13.11 4.21 -21.40
C GLY A 399 14.32 5.18 -21.27
N ASN A 400 14.26 6.16 -20.37
CA ASN A 400 15.34 7.09 -20.04
C ASN A 400 15.24 7.56 -18.56
N ILE A 401 15.13 6.60 -17.64
CA ILE A 401 15.05 6.86 -16.21
C ILE A 401 16.44 7.26 -15.69
N LYS A 402 16.50 8.34 -14.93
CA LYS A 402 17.72 8.78 -14.25
C LYS A 402 17.65 8.44 -12.78
N PHE A 403 18.72 7.81 -12.29
CA PHE A 403 18.92 7.57 -10.88
C PHE A 403 19.75 8.73 -10.29
N GLN A 404 19.20 9.37 -9.28
CA GLN A 404 19.84 10.44 -8.53
C GLN A 404 19.88 10.02 -7.07
N ASN A 405 21.05 10.13 -6.48
CA ASN A 405 21.25 9.87 -5.06
C ASN A 405 21.89 11.10 -4.43
N ALA A 406 21.32 11.57 -3.32
CA ALA A 406 21.93 12.59 -2.50
C ALA A 406 22.08 12.06 -1.08
N LYS A 407 23.16 12.49 -0.43
CA LYS A 407 23.43 12.18 0.97
C LYS A 407 23.99 13.41 1.65
N SER A 408 23.63 13.60 2.89
CA SER A 408 24.20 14.63 3.74
C SER A 408 24.24 14.13 5.18
N ASN A 409 24.99 14.84 6.00
CA ASN A 409 25.01 14.63 7.43
C ASN A 409 25.16 15.99 8.10
N GLY A 410 24.67 16.10 9.32
CA GLY A 410 24.69 17.38 9.99
C GLY A 410 24.19 17.31 11.41
N LYS A 411 23.88 18.50 11.94
CA LYS A 411 23.21 18.69 13.22
C LYS A 411 21.78 19.14 12.99
N PHE A 412 20.88 18.66 13.81
CA PHE A 412 19.51 19.16 13.85
C PHE A 412 19.24 19.92 15.15
N SER A 413 18.29 20.84 15.11
CA SER A 413 17.75 21.51 16.29
C SER A 413 16.26 21.71 16.14
N MET A 414 15.53 21.71 17.25
CA MET A 414 14.10 22.01 17.24
C MET A 414 13.90 23.52 17.27
N ASN A 415 12.99 24.03 16.43
CA ASN A 415 12.45 25.38 16.54
C ASN A 415 11.04 25.28 17.14
N GLY A 416 10.93 25.48 18.46
CA GLY A 416 9.74 25.06 19.19
C GLY A 416 9.63 23.53 19.20
N ASN A 417 8.44 23.01 18.90
CA ASN A 417 8.15 21.57 18.91
C ASN A 417 7.37 21.09 17.67
N TRP A 418 7.23 21.96 16.66
CA TRP A 418 6.56 21.69 15.38
C TRP A 418 7.46 21.91 14.17
N GLN A 419 8.73 22.27 14.39
CA GLN A 419 9.69 22.51 13.31
C GLN A 419 11.07 22.00 13.68
N ILE A 420 11.76 21.45 12.69
CA ILE A 420 13.15 20.96 12.78
C ILE A 420 14.01 21.80 11.83
N ASN A 421 15.12 22.31 12.33
CA ASN A 421 16.19 22.88 11.52
C ASN A 421 17.26 21.81 11.29
N PHE A 422 17.59 21.55 10.04
CA PHE A 422 18.70 20.70 9.62
C PHE A 422 19.83 21.58 9.10
N SER A 423 21.06 21.35 9.57
CA SER A 423 22.21 22.17 9.19
C SER A 423 22.65 21.97 7.74
N ASP A 424 22.41 20.79 7.18
CA ASP A 424 22.84 20.42 5.82
C ASP A 424 21.96 19.33 5.21
N ILE A 425 21.06 19.72 4.32
CA ILE A 425 20.38 18.81 3.39
C ILE A 425 20.69 19.31 1.99
N GLU A 426 21.36 18.47 1.19
CA GLU A 426 21.82 18.79 -0.16
C GLU A 426 22.75 20.02 -0.23
N GLY A 427 23.65 20.15 0.76
CA GLY A 427 24.68 21.20 0.79
C GLY A 427 24.22 22.53 1.38
N LYS A 428 23.01 22.60 1.97
CA LYS A 428 22.48 23.82 2.58
C LYS A 428 21.61 23.55 3.81
N PRO A 429 21.52 24.51 4.75
CA PRO A 429 20.55 24.42 5.84
C PRO A 429 19.11 24.39 5.31
N LYS A 430 18.27 23.55 5.90
CA LYS A 430 16.83 23.46 5.58
C LYS A 430 15.99 23.44 6.85
N LYS A 431 14.78 23.99 6.76
CA LYS A 431 13.79 23.97 7.85
C LYS A 431 12.59 23.15 7.42
N TYR A 432 12.15 22.27 8.29
CA TYR A 432 11.01 21.39 8.07
C TYR A 432 9.92 21.65 9.11
N ASN A 433 8.66 21.67 8.68
CA ASN A 433 7.55 21.42 9.59
C ASN A 433 7.56 19.94 9.97
N ALA A 434 7.26 19.64 11.24
CA ALA A 434 7.35 18.30 11.78
C ALA A 434 6.22 17.99 12.74
N TYR A 435 5.67 16.79 12.66
CA TYR A 435 4.76 16.25 13.66
C TYR A 435 4.79 14.72 13.69
N PHE A 436 4.30 14.12 14.77
CA PHE A 436 3.97 12.70 14.80
C PHE A 436 2.47 12.47 14.59
N SER A 437 2.10 11.46 13.81
CA SER A 437 0.79 10.82 13.95
C SER A 437 0.95 9.46 14.61
N CYS A 438 -0.11 8.99 15.27
CA CYS A 438 -0.13 7.72 15.99
C CYS A 438 -0.87 6.65 15.20
N ILE A 439 -0.36 5.43 15.28
CA ILE A 439 -1.02 4.18 14.90
C ILE A 439 -0.83 3.16 16.03
N LYS A 440 -1.50 2.02 15.95
CA LYS A 440 -1.39 0.99 17.00
C LYS A 440 0.06 0.55 17.15
N GLY A 441 0.65 0.86 18.31
CA GLY A 441 2.01 0.45 18.68
C GLY A 441 3.14 1.31 18.11
N ALA A 442 2.89 2.29 17.25
CA ALA A 442 3.94 3.08 16.61
C ALA A 442 3.53 4.52 16.31
N ARG A 443 4.51 5.36 15.95
CA ARG A 443 4.30 6.71 15.43
C ARG A 443 4.91 6.86 14.05
N ILE A 444 4.27 7.68 13.21
CA ILE A 444 4.77 8.11 11.91
C ILE A 444 5.30 9.53 12.08
N LEU A 445 6.56 9.76 11.74
CA LEU A 445 7.15 11.10 11.69
C LEU A 445 6.77 11.75 10.36
N TRP A 446 6.08 12.87 10.39
CA TRP A 446 5.74 13.63 9.19
C TRP A 446 6.67 14.83 9.08
N LEU A 447 7.34 14.95 7.95
CA LEU A 447 8.24 16.07 7.64
C LEU A 447 7.82 16.76 6.35
N GLN A 448 7.82 18.08 6.33
CA GLN A 448 7.59 18.90 5.14
C GLN A 448 8.65 20.00 5.07
N ASP A 449 9.38 20.11 3.96
CA ASP A 449 10.30 21.23 3.75
C ASP A 449 9.48 22.53 3.67
N THR A 450 9.82 23.51 4.51
CA THR A 450 9.10 24.80 4.55
C THR A 450 9.28 25.63 3.28
N GLY A 451 10.30 25.32 2.46
CA GLY A 451 10.51 25.97 1.17
C GLY A 451 9.67 25.39 0.03
N TYR A 452 9.20 24.14 0.12
CA TYR A 452 8.47 23.45 -0.97
C TYR A 452 7.92 22.08 -0.53
N GLY A 453 6.76 21.69 -1.08
CA GLY A 453 6.25 20.31 -1.05
C GLY A 453 5.21 19.99 0.04
N ASP A 454 4.70 18.77 0.00
CA ASP A 454 3.74 18.21 0.96
C ASP A 454 4.44 17.44 2.10
N TYR A 455 3.70 17.09 3.14
CA TYR A 455 4.22 16.25 4.21
C TYR A 455 4.52 14.83 3.70
N THR A 456 5.71 14.35 4.01
CA THR A 456 6.14 12.96 3.81
C THR A 456 6.15 12.23 5.14
N GLY A 457 5.54 11.05 5.19
CA GLY A 457 5.49 10.20 6.38
C GLY A 457 6.65 9.21 6.43
N PHE A 458 7.35 9.18 7.55
CA PHE A 458 8.48 8.30 7.81
C PHE A 458 8.12 7.32 8.92
N GLY A 459 8.23 6.03 8.62
CA GLY A 459 8.16 4.96 9.61
C GLY A 459 9.53 4.74 10.25
N LYS A 460 9.57 4.38 11.52
CA LYS A 460 10.83 3.99 12.17
C LYS A 460 11.24 2.60 11.71
N SER A 461 12.45 2.43 11.21
CA SER A 461 13.03 1.11 10.95
C SER A 461 13.65 0.60 12.24
N GLU A 462 13.18 -0.56 12.73
CA GLU A 462 13.77 -1.24 13.89
C GLU A 462 15.16 -1.80 13.59
#